data_AF-A0A1G2TEZ6-F1
#
_entry.id   AF-A0A1G2TEZ6-F1
#
_cell.length_a   1.000
_cell.length_b   1.000
_cell.length_c   1.000
_cell.angle_alpha   90.00
_cell.angle_beta   90.00
_cell.angle_gamma   90.00
#
_symmetry.space_group_name_H-M   'P 1'
#
loop_
_entity.id
_entity.type
_entity.pdbx_description
1 polymer ?
#
loop_
_entity_poly.entity_id
_entity_poly.type
_entity_poly.pdbx_seq_one_letter_code
_entity_poly.pdbx_strand_id
1 'polypeptide(L)' 'MKISPKMELAECAEALLKLNLSAPIAEFEKLIDTGYHFLEGLKASSKCNPSLVSALDYRIKRAENLLEQKKQLETAS' A
#
# COMPACT_ATOMS: atom_id res chain seq x y z
N MET A 1 10.79 -20.32 9.47
CA MET A 1 10.03 -20.30 8.20
C MET A 1 10.65 -19.24 7.30
N LYS A 2 11.05 -19.57 6.06
CA LYS A 2 11.54 -18.56 5.10
C LYS A 2 10.33 -17.92 4.43
N ILE A 3 10.03 -16.68 4.78
CA ILE A 3 8.98 -15.88 4.12
C ILE A 3 9.43 -15.69 2.67
N SER A 4 8.56 -16.03 1.73
CA SER A 4 8.84 -15.86 0.30
C SER A 4 8.36 -14.47 -0.12
N PRO A 5 9.03 -13.78 -1.07
CA PRO A 5 8.65 -12.42 -1.50
C PRO A 5 7.22 -12.31 -2.06
N LYS A 6 6.62 -13.44 -2.48
CA LYS A 6 5.20 -13.52 -2.86
C LYS A 6 4.23 -13.37 -1.68
N MET A 7 4.64 -13.82 -0.50
CA MET A 7 3.87 -13.74 0.74
C MET A 7 3.84 -12.30 1.24
N GLU A 8 4.99 -11.62 1.23
CA GLU A 8 5.12 -10.22 1.65
C GLU A 8 4.30 -9.27 0.77
N LEU A 9 4.28 -9.48 -0.56
CA LEU A 9 3.43 -8.72 -1.48
C LEU A 9 1.94 -8.89 -1.14
N ALA A 10 1.51 -10.13 -0.87
CA ALA A 10 0.12 -10.42 -0.56
C ALA A 10 -0.30 -9.78 0.78
N GLU A 11 0.57 -9.84 1.79
CA GLU A 11 0.36 -9.20 3.09
C GLU A 11 0.28 -7.68 2.97
N CYS A 12 1.19 -7.05 2.20
CA CYS A 12 1.14 -5.61 1.94
C CYS A 12 -0.14 -5.20 1.21
N ALA A 13 -0.51 -5.94 0.16
CA ALA A 13 -1.73 -5.72 -0.60
C ALA A 13 -2.99 -5.84 0.27
N GLU A 14 -3.02 -6.81 1.20
CA GLU A 14 -4.12 -6.98 2.14
C GLU A 14 -4.16 -5.86 3.18
N ALA A 15 -3.00 -5.47 3.73
CA ALA A 15 -2.89 -4.37 4.69
C ALA A 15 -3.39 -3.05 4.09
N LEU A 16 -2.97 -2.71 2.86
CA LEU A 16 -3.46 -1.53 2.12
C LEU A 16 -4.97 -1.58 1.87
N LEU A 17 -5.54 -2.77 1.63
CA LEU A 17 -6.97 -2.94 1.44
C LEU A 17 -7.76 -2.73 2.74
N LYS A 18 -7.26 -3.24 3.86
CA LYS A 18 -7.89 -3.13 5.19
C LYS A 18 -7.66 -1.77 5.87
N LEU A 19 -6.71 -0.98 5.36
CA LEU A 19 -6.37 0.33 5.89
C LEU A 19 -7.57 1.28 5.88
N ASN A 20 -7.74 1.98 7.00
CA ASN A 20 -8.84 2.91 7.28
C ASN A 20 -8.39 4.04 8.21
N LEU A 21 -9.21 5.08 8.38
CA LEU A 21 -8.86 6.32 9.10
C LEU A 21 -8.53 6.13 10.60
N SER A 22 -8.87 4.97 11.18
CA SER A 22 -8.52 4.64 12.57
C SER A 22 -7.04 4.29 12.74
N ALA A 23 -6.36 3.88 11.66
CA ALA A 23 -4.92 3.60 11.69
C ALA A 23 -4.11 4.90 11.89
N PRO A 24 -2.94 4.86 12.56
CA PRO A 24 -2.09 6.04 12.75
C PRO A 24 -1.44 6.51 11.43
N ILE A 25 -1.12 7.80 11.32
CA ILE A 25 -0.48 8.40 10.12
C ILE A 25 0.79 7.64 9.72
N ALA A 26 1.63 7.27 10.71
CA ALA A 26 2.85 6.52 10.45
C ALA A 26 2.61 5.14 9.80
N GLU A 27 1.47 4.50 10.08
CA GLU A 27 1.10 3.23 9.46
C GLU A 27 0.68 3.43 8.00
N PHE A 28 -0.04 4.52 7.68
CA PHE A 28 -0.30 4.91 6.31
C PHE A 28 0.98 5.12 5.52
N GLU A 29 1.89 5.97 6.03
CA GLU A 29 3.14 6.31 5.36
C GLU A 29 4.00 5.07 5.10
N LYS A 30 4.11 4.18 6.10
CA LYS A 30 4.84 2.92 5.97
C LYS A 30 4.22 1.99 4.93
N LEU A 31 2.91 1.81 4.92
CA LEU A 31 2.24 0.90 3.98
C LEU A 31 2.26 1.43 2.54
N ILE A 32 2.13 2.74 2.36
CA ILE A 32 2.25 3.41 1.06
C ILE A 32 3.66 3.22 0.50
N ASP A 33 4.69 3.50 1.30
CA ASP A 33 6.10 3.34 0.92
C ASP A 33 6.42 1.89 0.55
N THR A 34 6.02 0.94 1.41
CA THR A 34 6.16 -0.50 1.15
C THR A 34 5.43 -0.91 -0.14
N GLY A 35 4.22 -0.38 -0.35
CA GLY A 35 3.43 -0.61 -1.56
C GLY A 35 4.15 -0.14 -2.82
N TYR A 36 4.72 1.07 -2.80
CA TYR A 36 5.51 1.60 -3.92
C TYR A 36 6.74 0.75 -4.20
N HIS A 37 7.47 0.32 -3.18
CA HIS A 37 8.62 -0.57 -3.35
C HIS A 37 8.24 -1.86 -4.08
N PHE A 38 7.13 -2.49 -3.69
CA PHE A 38 6.61 -3.67 -4.38
C PHE A 38 6.09 -3.38 -5.78
N LEU A 39 5.45 -2.22 -6.00
CA LEU A 39 4.96 -1.80 -7.30
C LEU A 39 6.12 -1.60 -8.30
N GLU A 40 7.22 -1.01 -7.86
CA GLU A 40 8.44 -0.88 -8.66
C GLU A 40 9.02 -2.25 -9.01
N GLY A 41 9.12 -3.15 -8.03
CA GLY A 41 9.58 -4.53 -8.26
C GLY A 41 8.69 -5.30 -9.25
N LEU A 42 7.36 -5.12 -9.18
CA LEU A 42 6.42 -5.71 -10.13
C LEU A 42 6.59 -5.13 -11.54
N LYS A 43 6.74 -3.81 -11.67
CA LYS A 43 6.96 -3.12 -12.96
C LYS A 43 8.30 -3.49 -13.60
N ALA A 44 9.34 -3.71 -12.79
CA ALA A 44 10.67 -4.12 -13.25
C ALA A 44 10.74 -5.61 -13.65
N SER A 45 9.77 -6.43 -13.24
CA SER A 45 9.74 -7.85 -13.55
C SER A 45 9.32 -8.11 -15.01
N SER A 46 10.10 -8.90 -15.73
CA SER A 46 9.77 -9.35 -17.11
C SER A 46 8.54 -10.25 -17.19
N LYS A 47 8.05 -10.77 -16.05
CA LYS A 47 6.79 -11.53 -15.90
C LYS A 47 5.73 -10.73 -15.15
N CYS A 48 5.75 -9.40 -15.30
CA CYS A 48 4.76 -8.51 -14.72
C CYS A 48 3.34 -8.92 -15.10
N ASN A 49 2.47 -9.09 -14.08
CA ASN A 49 1.04 -9.24 -14.31
C ASN A 49 0.40 -7.84 -14.20
N PRO A 50 -0.12 -7.27 -15.31
CA PRO A 50 -0.66 -5.91 -15.32
C PRO A 50 -1.84 -5.75 -14.36
N SER A 51 -2.64 -6.80 -14.15
CA SER A 51 -3.75 -6.76 -13.18
C SER A 51 -3.25 -6.62 -11.75
N LEU A 52 -2.11 -7.22 -11.40
CA LEU A 52 -1.51 -7.06 -10.07
C LEU A 52 -0.94 -5.66 -9.89
N VAL A 53 -0.28 -5.11 -10.92
CA VAL A 53 0.22 -3.73 -10.90
C VAL A 53 -0.93 -2.74 -10.72
N SER A 54 -1.98 -2.84 -11.54
CA SER A 54 -3.15 -1.96 -11.44
C SER A 54 -3.86 -2.09 -10.10
N ALA A 55 -4.01 -3.32 -9.58
CA ALA A 55 -4.64 -3.53 -8.27
C ALA A 55 -3.82 -2.95 -7.12
N LEU A 56 -2.49 -3.08 -7.15
CA LEU A 56 -1.62 -2.51 -6.12
C LEU A 56 -1.56 -0.98 -6.21
N ASP A 57 -1.43 -0.43 -7.41
CA ASP A 57 -1.46 1.03 -7.68
C ASP A 57 -2.76 1.65 -7.17
N TYR A 58 -3.90 1.03 -7.44
CA TYR A 58 -5.21 1.48 -6.93
C TYR A 58 -5.25 1.51 -5.41
N ARG A 59 -4.74 0.45 -4.74
CA ARG A 59 -4.73 0.36 -3.28
C ARG A 59 -3.82 1.40 -2.63
N ILE A 60 -2.66 1.68 -3.24
CA ILE A 60 -1.75 2.74 -2.80
C ILE A 60 -2.44 4.10 -2.89
N LYS A 61 -3.02 4.45 -4.06
CA LYS A 61 -3.76 5.71 -4.24
C LYS A 61 -4.91 5.87 -3.26
N ARG A 62 -5.64 4.79 -2.97
CA ARG A 62 -6.67 4.80 -1.93
C ARG A 62 -6.07 5.12 -0.55
N ALA A 63 -4.94 4.52 -0.20
CA ALA A 63 -4.25 4.79 1.06
C ALA A 63 -3.73 6.24 1.14
N GLU A 64 -3.21 6.80 0.05
CA GLU A 64 -2.80 8.21 -0.02
C GLU A 64 -3.98 9.15 0.23
N ASN A 65 -5.12 8.93 -0.44
CA ASN A 65 -6.33 9.73 -0.21
C ASN A 65 -6.81 9.67 1.25
N LEU A 66 -6.76 8.49 1.86
CA LEU A 66 -7.12 8.31 3.27
C LEU A 66 -6.12 9.00 4.21
N LEU A 67 -4.82 9.00 3.87
CA LEU A 67 -3.79 9.71 4.62
C LEU A 67 -4.03 11.22 4.57
N GLU A 68 -4.37 11.77 3.40
CA GLU A 68 -4.71 13.18 3.24
C GLU A 68 -5.95 13.54 4.09
N GLN A 69 -7.00 12.74 4.03
CA GLN A 69 -8.20 12.91 4.86
C GLN A 69 -7.86 12.86 6.35
N LYS A 70 -7.02 11.91 6.78
CA LYS A 70 -6.60 11.79 8.17
C LYS A 70 -5.80 13.01 8.64
N LYS A 71 -4.85 13.49 7.83
CA LYS A 71 -4.06 14.70 8.11
C LYS A 71 -4.96 15.92 8.26
N GLN A 72 -5.99 16.06 7.42
CA GLN A 72 -6.99 17.12 7.53
C GLN A 72 -7.80 17.03 8.84
N LEU A 73 -8.25 15.83 9.23
CA LEU A 73 -9.00 15.62 10.46
C LEU A 73 -8.18 15.92 11.72
N GLU A 74 -6.90 15.54 11.74
CA GLU A 74 -6.00 15.84 12.87
C GLU A 74 -5.61 17.31 12.95
N THR A 75 -5.55 18.02 11.81
CA THR A 75 -5.27 19.48 11.78
C THR A 75 -6.50 20.32 12.12
N ALA A 76 -7.70 19.79 11.87
CA ALA A 76 -8.98 20.46 12.15
C ALA A 76 -9.47 20.30 13.60
N SER A 77 -8.77 19.49 14.41
CA SER A 77 -9.05 19.26 15.83
C SER A 77 -8.11 20.09 16.72
#